data_AF-A0A852V490-F1
#
_entry.id   AF-A0A852V490-F1
#
_cell.length_a   1.000
_cell.length_b   1.000
_cell.length_c   1.000
_cell.angle_alpha   90.00
_cell.angle_beta   90.00
_cell.angle_gamma   90.00
#
_symmetry.space_group_name_H-M   'P 1'
#
loop_
_entity.id
_entity.type
_entity.pdbx_description
1 polymer ?
#
loop_
_entity_poly.entity_id
_entity_poly.type
_entity_poly.pdbx_seq_one_letter_code
_entity_poly.pdbx_strand_id
1 'polypeptide(L)'
;MRPDDAPHAADPRTAAGLSRREAEVMELIATGRSNGQIAQHLFLSEKTVKNHVNRIYAKLGADCRMTAIGLWRQRSGKGDVPARAADRTSRAAG
;
A
#
# COMPACT_ATOMS: atom_id res chain seq x y z
N MET A 1 15.08 5.96 -8.52
CA MET A 1 13.69 5.97 -9.05
C MET A 1 13.61 4.84 -10.06
N ARG A 2 12.80 3.80 -9.87
CA ARG A 2 12.65 2.78 -10.93
C ARG A 2 11.75 3.37 -12.02
N PRO A 3 11.94 3.03 -13.30
CA PRO A 3 11.11 3.56 -14.38
C PRO A 3 9.60 3.29 -14.20
N ASP A 4 9.22 2.24 -13.44
CA ASP A 4 7.83 1.95 -13.05
C ASP A 4 7.16 2.97 -12.10
N ASP A 5 7.91 3.88 -11.46
CA ASP A 5 7.33 4.93 -10.59
C ASP A 5 6.74 6.11 -11.39
N ALA A 6 6.88 6.14 -12.72
CA ALA A 6 6.31 7.19 -13.55
C ALA A 6 4.76 7.12 -13.54
N PRO A 7 4.05 8.23 -13.29
CA PRO A 7 2.59 8.24 -13.37
C PRO A 7 2.13 7.95 -14.81
N HIS A 8 1.52 6.78 -15.03
CA HIS A 8 0.84 6.46 -16.27
C HIS A 8 -0.61 6.95 -16.17
N ALA A 9 -0.95 7.95 -16.98
CA ALA A 9 -2.20 8.71 -16.93
C ALA A 9 -3.48 7.94 -17.38
N ALA A 10 -3.44 6.62 -17.51
CA ALA A 10 -4.51 5.84 -18.13
C ALA A 10 -5.10 4.69 -17.28
N ASP A 11 -4.63 4.45 -16.05
CA ASP A 11 -5.25 3.42 -15.17
C ASP A 11 -6.26 4.10 -14.21
N PRO A 12 -7.50 3.61 -14.06
CA PRO A 12 -8.45 4.13 -13.07
C PRO A 12 -7.94 3.98 -11.62
N ARG A 13 -6.96 3.11 -11.34
CA ARG A 13 -6.24 3.06 -10.05
C ARG A 13 -5.32 4.26 -9.84
N THR A 14 -4.95 4.97 -10.91
CA THR A 14 -4.28 6.28 -10.89
C THR A 14 -5.23 7.40 -10.46
N ALA A 15 -6.55 7.17 -10.36
CA ALA A 15 -7.52 8.19 -9.90
C ALA A 15 -7.25 8.69 -8.47
N ALA A 16 -6.46 7.94 -7.68
CA ALA A 16 -5.97 8.37 -6.36
C ALA A 16 -4.66 9.18 -6.42
N GLY A 17 -4.12 9.50 -7.60
CA GLY A 17 -2.84 10.18 -7.80
C GLY A 17 -1.60 9.30 -7.58
N LEU A 18 -1.80 7.99 -7.36
CA LEU A 18 -0.73 7.02 -7.14
C LEU A 18 -0.13 6.53 -8.47
N SER A 19 1.18 6.28 -8.50
CA SER A 19 1.79 5.52 -9.59
C SER A 19 1.29 4.06 -9.58
N ARG A 20 1.52 3.33 -10.67
CA ARG A 20 1.16 1.90 -10.73
C ARG A 20 1.79 1.12 -9.58
N ARG A 21 3.08 1.36 -9.32
CA ARG A 21 3.81 0.66 -8.27
C ARG A 21 3.30 1.02 -6.87
N GLU A 22 2.95 2.28 -6.66
CA GLU A 22 2.35 2.75 -5.42
C GLU A 22 0.96 2.15 -5.21
N ALA A 23 0.14 2.04 -6.26
CA ALA A 23 -1.16 1.38 -6.19
C ALA A 23 -1.04 -0.11 -5.86
N GLU A 24 -0.08 -0.83 -6.46
CA GLU A 24 0.22 -2.23 -6.10
C GLU A 24 0.60 -2.38 -4.62
N VAL A 25 1.47 -1.51 -4.12
CA VAL A 25 1.84 -1.48 -2.69
C VAL A 25 0.62 -1.19 -1.82
N MET A 26 -0.21 -0.21 -2.19
CA MET A 26 -1.41 0.17 -1.44
C MET A 26 -2.46 -0.94 -1.41
N GLU A 27 -2.63 -1.69 -2.50
CA GLU A 27 -3.53 -2.85 -2.53
C GLU A 27 -3.06 -3.93 -1.54
N LEU A 28 -1.76 -4.25 -1.54
CA LEU A 28 -1.20 -5.21 -0.57
C LEU A 28 -1.37 -4.71 0.88
N ILE A 29 -1.23 -3.40 1.12
CA ILE A 29 -1.52 -2.79 2.42
C ILE A 29 -2.98 -2.99 2.83
N ALA A 30 -3.92 -2.75 1.90
CA ALA A 30 -5.36 -2.91 2.13
C ALA A 30 -5.78 -4.36 2.38
N THR A 31 -4.99 -5.34 1.91
CA THR A 31 -5.14 -6.76 2.25
C THR A 31 -4.55 -7.15 3.62
N GLY A 32 -3.95 -6.22 4.37
CA GLY A 32 -3.41 -6.47 5.71
C GLY A 32 -1.93 -6.87 5.76
N ARG A 33 -1.21 -6.85 4.63
CA ARG A 33 0.20 -7.27 4.59
C ARG A 33 1.15 -6.28 5.27
N SER A 34 2.13 -6.77 6.03
CA SER A 34 3.21 -5.96 6.61
C SER A 34 4.20 -5.48 5.54
N ASN A 35 5.03 -4.48 5.85
CA ASN A 35 6.04 -3.98 4.92
C ASN A 35 7.06 -5.07 4.53
N GLY A 36 7.39 -5.99 5.44
CA GLY A 36 8.25 -7.15 5.15
C GLY A 36 7.60 -8.14 4.19
N GLN A 37 6.31 -8.45 4.38
CA GLN A 37 5.56 -9.32 3.47
C GLN A 37 5.42 -8.68 2.08
N ILE A 38 5.18 -7.37 2.02
CA ILE A 38 5.13 -6.62 0.77
C ILE A 38 6.49 -6.64 0.08
N ALA A 39 7.58 -6.41 0.82
CA ALA A 39 8.94 -6.45 0.30
C ALA A 39 9.26 -7.79 -0.35
N GLN A 40 8.91 -8.90 0.31
CA GLN A 40 9.07 -10.25 -0.24
C GLN A 40 8.22 -10.46 -1.49
N HIS A 41 6.92 -10.11 -1.44
CA HIS A 41 6.00 -10.28 -2.56
C HIS A 41 6.41 -9.48 -3.80
N LEU A 42 7.06 -8.34 -3.59
CA LEU A 42 7.43 -7.40 -4.64
C LEU A 42 8.91 -7.48 -5.03
N PHE A 43 9.68 -8.38 -4.42
CA PHE A 43 11.14 -8.51 -4.58
C PHE A 43 11.87 -7.18 -4.35
N LEU A 44 11.52 -6.48 -3.26
CA LEU A 44 12.09 -5.20 -2.85
C LEU A 44 12.70 -5.30 -1.45
N SER A 45 13.48 -4.31 -1.06
CA SER A 45 13.86 -4.13 0.35
C SER A 45 12.71 -3.52 1.16
N GLU A 46 12.63 -3.82 2.45
CA GLU A 46 11.68 -3.15 3.36
C GLU A 46 11.84 -1.63 3.36
N LYS A 47 13.08 -1.13 3.25
CA LYS A 47 13.36 0.30 3.15
C LYS A 47 12.71 0.91 1.92
N THR A 48 12.78 0.22 0.78
CA THR A 48 12.11 0.65 -0.46
C THR A 48 10.60 0.66 -0.28
N VAL A 49 10.02 -0.35 0.35
CA VAL A 49 8.57 -0.39 0.65
C VAL A 49 8.17 0.77 1.56
N LYS A 50 8.92 1.04 2.64
CA LYS A 50 8.69 2.19 3.52
C LYS A 50 8.71 3.52 2.76
N ASN A 51 9.62 3.67 1.81
CA ASN A 51 9.65 4.88 0.95
C ASN A 51 8.41 4.99 0.07
N HIS A 52 7.92 3.89 -0.52
CA HIS A 52 6.65 3.90 -1.26
C HIS A 52 5.47 4.23 -0.33
N VAL A 53 5.40 3.64 0.87
CA VAL A 53 4.37 3.93 1.87
C VAL A 53 4.31 5.41 2.21
N ASN A 54 5.45 6.04 2.47
CA ASN A 54 5.52 7.47 2.79
C ASN A 54 5.00 8.33 1.63
N ARG A 55 5.34 7.99 0.39
CA ARG A 55 4.84 8.69 -0.81
C ARG A 55 3.34 8.49 -1.00
N ILE A 56 2.85 7.27 -0.79
CA ILE A 56 1.43 6.94 -0.85
C ILE A 56 0.67 7.77 0.17
N TYR A 57 1.14 7.83 1.42
CA TYR A 57 0.50 8.62 2.48
C TYR A 57 0.44 10.10 2.13
N ALA A 58 1.54 10.67 1.64
CA ALA A 58 1.58 12.05 1.18
C ALA A 58 0.59 12.32 0.03
N LYS A 59 0.48 11.39 -0.94
CA LYS A 59 -0.43 11.52 -2.09
C LYS A 59 -1.90 11.32 -1.73
N LEU A 60 -2.18 10.41 -0.80
CA LEU A 60 -3.54 10.16 -0.33
C LEU A 60 -4.01 11.22 0.67
N GLY A 61 -3.09 11.97 1.30
CA GLY A 61 -3.39 12.83 2.44
C GLY A 61 -3.65 12.03 3.71
N ALA A 62 -3.03 10.86 3.84
CA ALA A 62 -3.15 9.99 5.01
C ALA A 62 -2.02 10.23 6.00
N ASP A 63 -2.34 10.22 7.28
CA ASP A 63 -1.41 10.31 8.41
C ASP A 63 -0.99 8.93 8.93
N CYS A 64 -1.86 7.93 8.77
CA CYS A 64 -1.61 6.58 9.23
C CYS A 64 -2.14 5.52 8.26
N ARG A 65 -1.71 4.27 8.50
CA ARG A 65 -2.07 3.10 7.68
C ARG A 65 -3.58 2.92 7.56
N MET A 66 -4.30 3.07 8.66
CA MET A 66 -5.76 2.87 8.69
C MET A 66 -6.47 3.95 7.85
N THR A 67 -6.08 5.22 8.01
CA THR A 67 -6.57 6.33 7.18
C THR A 67 -6.32 6.07 5.69
N ALA A 68 -5.11 5.63 5.33
CA ALA A 68 -4.76 5.32 3.95
C ALA A 68 -5.63 4.18 3.37
N ILE A 69 -5.89 3.12 4.14
CA ILE A 69 -6.77 2.01 3.72
C ILE A 69 -8.21 2.50 3.51
N GLY A 70 -8.73 3.33 4.43
CA GLY A 70 -10.06 3.91 4.30
C GLY A 70 -10.22 4.75 3.04
N LEU A 71 -9.26 5.66 2.79
CA LEU A 71 -9.24 6.51 1.60
C LEU A 71 -9.09 5.69 0.31
N TRP A 72 -8.25 4.65 0.32
CA TRP A 72 -8.07 3.74 -0.83
C TRP A 72 -9.37 3.02 -1.20
N ARG A 73 -10.10 2.48 -0.21
CA ARG A 73 -11.37 1.78 -0.44
C ARG A 73 -12.46 2.70 -0.96
N GLN A 74 -12.58 3.91 -0.41
CA GLN A 74 -13.56 4.90 -0.86
C GLN A 74 -13.35 5.31 -2.32
N ARG A 75 -12.09 5.49 -2.74
CA ARG A 75 -11.74 5.89 -4.12
C ARG A 75 -11.81 4.75 -5.14
N SER A 76 -11.63 3.50 -4.71
CA SER A 76 -11.59 2.35 -5.61
C SER A 76 -12.97 1.79 -6.00
N GLY A 77 -14.08 2.37 -5.51
CA GLY A 77 -15.44 1.90 -5.79
C GLY A 77 -15.74 0.46 -5.33
N LYS A 78 -14.81 -0.16 -4.60
CA LYS A 78 -14.87 -1.54 -4.15
C LYS A 78 -15.44 -1.54 -2.74
N GLY A 79 -16.77 -1.71 -2.66
CA GLY A 79 -17.50 -1.88 -1.41
C GLY A 79 -16.85 -2.95 -0.53
N ASP A 80 -16.76 -2.63 0.75
CA ASP A 80 -15.97 -3.29 1.79
C ASP A 80 -16.19 -4.82 1.90
N VAL A 81 -15.10 -5.59 1.92
CA VAL A 81 -15.04 -6.86 2.65
C VAL A 81 -13.96 -6.71 3.72
N PRO A 82 -14.29 -6.82 5.02
CA PRO A 82 -13.31 -6.66 6.08
C PRO A 82 -12.32 -7.83 6.03
N ALA A 83 -11.06 -7.54 5.72
CA ALA A 83 -9.93 -8.42 5.97
C ALA A 83 -9.73 -8.57 7.48
N ARG A 84 -10.58 -9.38 8.10
CA ARG A 84 -10.46 -9.84 9.47
C ARG A 84 -9.51 -11.06 9.43
N ALA A 85 -8.55 -11.05 10.34
CA ALA A 85 -7.56 -12.11 10.61
C ALA A 85 -6.41 -12.25 9.60
N ALA A 86 -5.30 -11.56 9.86
CA ALA A 86 -3.97 -12.08 9.54
C ALA A 86 -2.96 -11.59 10.59
N ASP A 87 -2.64 -12.53 11.48
CA ASP A 87 -1.31 -12.73 12.06
C ASP A 87 -0.84 -11.85 13.23
N ARG A 88 -1.24 -12.28 14.44
CA ARG A 88 -0.43 -12.15 15.65
C ARG A 88 0.77 -13.12 15.54
N THR A 89 1.78 -12.76 14.77
CA THR A 89 3.10 -13.41 14.77
C THR A 89 4.10 -12.27 14.58
N SER A 90 4.88 -11.79 15.56
CA SER A 90 5.78 -12.54 16.45
C SER A 90 6.14 -11.66 17.66
N ARG A 91 5.94 -12.17 18.88
CA ARG A 91 6.65 -11.69 20.08
C ARG A 91 7.72 -12.74 20.38
N ALA A 92 8.93 -12.50 19.88
CA ALA A 92 10.13 -13.22 20.29
C ALA A 92 11.19 -12.16 20.60
N ALA A 93 11.41 -11.94 21.89
CA ALA A 93 12.67 -11.48 22.45
C ALA A 93 12.66 -12.06 23.87
N GLY A 94 13.41 -13.16 24.01
CA GLY A 94 13.91 -13.60 25.32
C GLY A 94 15.09 -12.76 25.75
#